data_AF-A0A4U9HRW6-F1
#
_entry.id   AF-A0A4U9HRW6-F1
#
_cell.length_a   1.000
_cell.length_b   1.000
_cell.length_c   1.000
_cell.angle_alpha   90.00
_cell.angle_beta   90.00
_cell.angle_gamma   90.00
#
_symmetry.space_group_name_H-M   'P 1'
#
loop_
_entity.id
_entity.type
_entity.pdbx_description
1 polymer ?
#
loop_
_entity_poly.entity_id
_entity_poly.type
_entity_poly.pdbx_seq_one_letter_code
_entity_poly.pdbx_strand_id
1 'polypeptide(L)'
;MGDGCMMEGISHEVCSLAGTLKLGKLTAFYDDNGISIDGHVDGWFTDDTAKRFEAYGWHVVRGVDGHDADAIKAASRKPARSPTSRPC
;
A
#
# COMPACT_ATOMS: atom_id res chain seq x y z
N MET A 1 3.98 1.04 -6.37
CA MET A 1 3.26 2.33 -6.38
C MET A 1 4.11 3.32 -5.63
N GLY A 2 4.11 4.59 -6.01
CA GLY A 2 4.79 5.66 -5.25
C GLY A 2 3.79 6.74 -4.82
N ASP A 3 4.30 7.83 -4.23
CA ASP A 3 3.47 8.91 -3.66
C ASP A 3 2.49 9.51 -4.67
N GLY A 4 2.94 9.71 -5.92
CA GLY A 4 2.09 10.19 -7.02
C GLY A 4 0.84 9.33 -7.24
N CYS A 5 1.00 8.00 -7.23
CA CYS A 5 -0.13 7.08 -7.39
C CYS A 5 -1.12 7.18 -6.21
N MET A 6 -0.61 7.44 -5.01
CA MET A 6 -1.43 7.54 -3.80
C MET A 6 -2.17 8.89 -3.67
N MET A 7 -1.80 9.88 -4.49
CA MET A 7 -2.49 11.16 -4.61
C MET A 7 -3.60 11.14 -5.67
N GLU A 8 -3.55 10.23 -6.65
CA GLU A 8 -4.54 10.20 -7.74
C GLU A 8 -5.88 9.58 -7.33
N GLY A 9 -6.98 10.29 -7.59
CA GLY A 9 -8.37 9.86 -7.34
C GLY A 9 -8.69 8.42 -7.75
N ILE A 10 -8.21 8.02 -8.93
CA ILE A 10 -8.48 6.71 -9.51
C ILE A 10 -7.91 5.56 -8.66
N SER A 11 -6.79 5.77 -7.96
CA SER A 11 -6.20 4.74 -7.12
C SER A 11 -7.10 4.45 -5.92
N HIS A 12 -7.77 5.48 -5.36
CA HIS A 12 -8.73 5.32 -4.27
C HIS A 12 -9.95 4.51 -4.69
N GLU A 13 -10.51 4.80 -5.87
CA GLU A 13 -11.67 4.08 -6.40
C GLU A 13 -11.35 2.59 -6.61
N VAL A 14 -10.24 2.31 -7.29
CA VAL A 14 -9.82 0.93 -7.59
C VAL A 14 -9.42 0.18 -6.33
N CYS A 15 -8.72 0.81 -5.39
CA CYS A 15 -8.31 0.15 -4.14
C CYS A 15 -9.52 -0.11 -3.22
N SER A 16 -10.49 0.81 -3.15
CA SER A 16 -11.75 0.57 -2.45
C SER A 16 -12.54 -0.61 -3.05
N LEU A 17 -12.61 -0.68 -4.38
CA LEU A 17 -13.24 -1.79 -5.09
C LEU A 17 -12.51 -3.11 -4.84
N ALA A 18 -11.18 -3.12 -4.88
CA ALA A 18 -10.37 -4.33 -4.64
C ALA A 18 -10.58 -4.91 -3.23
N GLY A 19 -10.72 -4.04 -2.22
CA GLY A 19 -11.06 -4.44 -0.87
C GLY A 19 -12.48 -5.00 -0.76
N THR A 20 -13.45 -4.36 -1.43
CA THR A 20 -14.84 -4.84 -1.52
C THR A 20 -14.94 -6.21 -2.19
N LEU A 21 -14.22 -6.39 -3.29
CA LEU A 21 -14.15 -7.64 -4.06
C LEU A 21 -13.25 -8.70 -3.42
N LYS A 22 -12.59 -8.37 -2.29
CA LYS A 22 -11.84 -9.34 -1.50
C LYS A 22 -10.73 -10.03 -2.31
N LEU A 23 -10.01 -9.25 -3.13
CA LEU A 23 -8.99 -9.76 -4.04
C LEU A 23 -7.72 -10.22 -3.29
N GLY A 24 -7.78 -11.33 -2.56
CA GLY A 24 -6.70 -11.83 -1.71
C GLY A 24 -5.43 -12.29 -2.43
N LYS A 25 -5.41 -12.27 -3.77
CA LYS A 25 -4.22 -12.51 -4.59
C LYS A 25 -3.57 -11.23 -5.11
N LEU A 26 -4.20 -10.08 -4.89
CA LEU A 26 -3.65 -8.78 -5.24
C LEU A 26 -2.67 -8.35 -4.14
N THR A 27 -1.44 -8.05 -4.53
CA THR A 27 -0.41 -7.51 -3.65
C THR A 27 0.20 -6.28 -4.28
N ALA A 28 0.22 -5.16 -3.56
CA ALA A 28 0.81 -3.90 -3.98
C ALA A 28 1.96 -3.51 -3.05
N PHE A 29 3.09 -3.15 -3.64
CA PHE A 29 4.20 -2.54 -2.91
C PHE A 29 4.10 -1.03 -3.05
N TYR A 30 4.09 -0.33 -1.93
CA TYR A 30 4.16 1.12 -1.87
C TYR A 30 5.59 1.53 -1.49
N ASP A 31 6.25 2.25 -2.40
CA ASP A 31 7.51 2.94 -2.18
C ASP A 31 7.22 4.26 -1.47
N ASP A 32 7.21 4.18 -0.14
CA ASP A 32 6.99 5.29 0.80
C ASP A 32 8.33 5.97 1.08
N ASN A 33 8.76 6.83 0.14
CA ASN A 33 10.03 7.56 0.24
C ASN A 33 9.84 9.07 0.45
N GLY A 34 8.59 9.56 0.39
CA GLY A 34 8.23 10.95 0.65
C GLY A 34 8.67 11.93 -0.43
N ILE A 35 8.94 11.47 -1.66
CA ILE A 35 9.45 12.28 -2.77
C ILE A 35 8.58 12.09 -4.01
N SER A 36 8.08 13.19 -4.56
CA SER A 36 7.53 13.28 -5.92
C SER A 36 8.51 13.97 -6.88
N ILE A 37 8.11 14.13 -8.13
CA ILE A 37 8.91 14.88 -9.12
C ILE A 37 9.17 16.34 -8.70
N ASP A 38 8.25 16.93 -7.93
CA ASP A 38 8.34 18.31 -7.43
C ASP A 38 9.06 18.41 -6.07
N GLY A 39 9.57 17.30 -5.53
CA GLY A 39 10.32 17.24 -4.28
C GLY A 39 9.55 16.59 -3.13
N HIS A 40 9.87 16.97 -1.90
CA HIS A 40 9.27 16.39 -0.70
C HIS A 40 7.76 16.65 -0.62
N VAL A 41 6.99 15.60 -0.38
CA VAL A 41 5.53 15.66 -0.47
C VAL A 41 4.84 16.19 0.80
N ASP A 42 5.55 16.32 1.92
CA ASP A 42 5.02 16.72 3.24
C ASP A 42 4.20 18.02 3.24
N GLY A 43 4.42 18.91 2.26
CA GLY A 43 3.69 20.17 2.13
C GLY A 43 2.26 20.03 1.59
N TRP A 44 1.93 18.93 0.90
CA TRP A 44 0.65 18.74 0.22
C TRP A 44 0.11 17.30 0.28
N PHE A 45 0.87 16.36 0.82
CA PHE A 45 0.50 14.96 1.03
C PHE A 45 0.86 14.57 2.47
N THR A 46 -0.13 14.62 3.36
CA THR A 46 0.06 14.47 4.82
C THR A 46 -0.84 13.40 5.42
N ASP A 47 -1.47 12.58 4.57
CA ASP A 47 -2.40 11.58 5.05
C ASP A 47 -1.70 10.30 5.54
N ASP A 48 -2.39 9.56 6.41
CA ASP A 48 -1.94 8.23 6.81
C ASP A 48 -2.38 7.21 5.75
N THR A 49 -1.57 7.07 4.70
CA THR A 49 -1.87 6.19 3.55
C THR A 49 -2.16 4.77 4.00
N ALA A 50 -1.42 4.27 4.98
CA ALA A 50 -1.64 2.92 5.51
C ALA A 50 -3.00 2.79 6.23
N LYS A 51 -3.40 3.76 7.08
CA LYS A 51 -4.75 3.75 7.67
C LYS A 51 -5.85 3.87 6.61
N ARG A 52 -5.63 4.65 5.55
CA ARG A 52 -6.56 4.74 4.42
C ARG A 52 -6.77 3.39 3.74
N PHE A 53 -5.70 2.62 3.50
CA PHE A 53 -5.80 1.27 2.95
C PHE A 53 -6.45 0.27 3.92
N GLU A 54 -6.17 0.39 5.23
CA GLU A 54 -6.88 -0.39 6.25
C GLU A 54 -8.40 -0.14 6.18
N ALA A 55 -8.83 1.11 5.97
CA ALA A 55 -10.22 1.50 5.81
C ALA A 55 -10.85 0.96 4.50
N TYR A 56 -10.08 0.82 3.42
CA TYR A 56 -10.53 0.13 2.20
C TYR A 56 -10.68 -1.38 2.36
N GLY A 57 -10.28 -1.95 3.49
CA GLY A 57 -10.35 -3.40 3.69
C GLY A 57 -9.10 -4.13 3.21
N TRP A 58 -7.96 -3.45 3.09
CA TRP A 58 -6.68 -4.07 2.77
C TRP A 58 -5.98 -4.60 4.03
N HIS A 59 -5.14 -5.62 3.86
CA HIS A 59 -4.17 -6.01 4.87
C HIS A 59 -2.90 -5.16 4.66
N VAL A 60 -2.50 -4.37 5.64
CA VAL A 60 -1.34 -3.47 5.47
C VAL A 60 -0.16 -3.95 6.29
N VAL A 61 1.00 -4.09 5.65
CA VAL A 61 2.28 -4.36 6.30
C VAL A 61 3.09 -3.07 6.31
N ARG A 62 3.30 -2.51 7.51
CA ARG A 62 3.99 -1.21 7.71
C ARG A 62 5.45 -1.41 8.09
N GLY A 63 6.29 -0.42 7.82
CA GLY A 63 7.67 -0.36 8.32
C GLY A 63 8.58 -1.45 7.75
N VAL A 64 8.42 -1.77 6.47
CA VAL A 64 9.34 -2.67 5.76
C VAL A 64 10.52 -1.86 5.26
N ASP A 65 11.73 -2.25 5.64
CA ASP A 65 12.93 -1.67 5.06
C ASP A 65 13.06 -2.10 3.59
N GLY A 66 12.87 -1.16 2.67
CA GLY A 66 12.98 -1.39 1.23
C GLY A 66 14.39 -1.73 0.76
N HIS A 67 15.42 -1.53 1.59
CA HIS A 67 16.81 -1.88 1.28
C HIS A 67 17.21 -3.26 1.82
N ASP A 68 16.36 -3.90 2.63
CA ASP A 68 16.56 -5.25 3.15
C ASP A 68 15.70 -6.27 2.37
N ALA A 69 16.36 -7.08 1.56
CA ALA A 69 15.71 -8.11 0.75
C ALA A 69 15.00 -9.18 1.62
N ASP A 70 15.53 -9.50 2.80
CA ASP A 70 14.90 -10.45 3.71
C ASP A 70 13.66 -9.85 4.38
N ALA A 71 13.68 -8.56 4.71
CA ALA A 71 12.50 -7.84 5.19
C ALA A 71 11.37 -7.84 4.15
N ILE A 72 11.67 -7.52 2.89
CA ILE A 72 10.70 -7.56 1.78
C ILE A 72 10.15 -8.98 1.56
N LYS A 73 11.02 -10.00 1.63
CA LYS A 73 10.64 -11.40 1.49
C LYS A 73 9.75 -11.88 2.64
N ALA A 74 10.01 -11.41 3.85
CA ALA A 74 9.15 -11.70 5.01
C ALA A 74 7.78 -11.02 4.87
N ALA A 75 7.77 -9.76 4.42
CA ALA A 75 6.54 -8.99 4.19
C ALA A 75 5.66 -9.62 3.11
N SER A 76 6.24 -10.03 1.97
CA SER A 76 5.49 -10.65 0.87
C SER A 76 4.92 -12.05 1.18
N ARG A 77 5.51 -12.77 2.14
CA ARG A 77 5.05 -14.12 2.54
C ARG A 77 3.89 -14.11 3.53
N LYS A 78 3.76 -13.07 4.36
CA LYS A 78 2.69 -12.98 5.37
C LYS A 78 1.28 -13.00 4.75
N PRO A 79 0.97 -12.22 3.71
CA PRO A 79 -0.34 -12.21 3.06
C PRO A 79 -0.62 -13.49 2.29
N ALA A 80 0.39 -14.03 1.58
CA ALA A 80 0.27 -15.22 0.75
C ALA A 80 -0.09 -16.50 1.52
N ARG A 81 0.15 -16.53 2.84
CA ARG A 81 -0.15 -17.68 3.72
C ARG A 81 -1.44 -17.52 4.52
N SER A 82 -2.04 -16.34 4.50
CA SER A 82 -3.29 -16.08 5.21
C SER A 82 -4.46 -16.32 4.27
N PRO A 83 -5.50 -17.08 4.65
CA PRO A 83 -6.76 -17.16 3.89
C PRO A 83 -7.57 -15.86 4.01
N THR A 84 -6.88 -14.72 4.13
CA THR A 84 -7.46 -13.40 4.09
C THR A 84 -7.94 -13.17 2.68
N SER A 85 -9.25 -13.16 2.55
CA SER A 85 -9.99 -12.64 1.42
C SER A 85 -9.81 -11.11 1.33
N ARG A 86 -8.60 -10.59 1.50
CA ARG A 86 -8.28 -9.15 1.51
C ARG A 86 -7.03 -8.91 0.68
N PRO A 87 -7.03 -7.91 -0.21
CA PRO A 87 -5.81 -7.48 -0.90
C PRO A 87 -4.77 -6.98 0.12
N CYS A 88 -3.50 -6.98 -0.27
CA CYS A 88 -2.38 -6.57 0.58
C CYS A 88 -1.53 -5.47 -0.04
#